data_AF-A0A6G0YK12-F1
#
_entry.id   AF-A0A6G0YK12-F1
#
_cell.length_a   1.000
_cell.length_b   1.000
_cell.length_c   1.000
_cell.angle_alpha   90.00
_cell.angle_beta   90.00
_cell.angle_gamma   90.00
#
_symmetry.space_group_name_H-M   'P 1'
#
loop_
_entity.id
_entity.type
_entity.pdbx_description
1 polymer ?
#
loop_
_entity_poly.entity_id
_entity_poly.type
_entity_poly.pdbx_seq_one_letter_code
_entity_poly.pdbx_strand_id
1 'polypeptide(L)'
;MSCRLTKNPLRKIQSTKLASNIREASRLVVEHLRLDIRFNVKSRNIEIRNPVPDDKVGSQLLQKAADFVKAFVYRFKVENALALIRLDNLLNLLNIRSSKIVKDIKNLKGDHLSREIKQLAGKGGQTKFTIENVTKTRIVLADSYIRIISKYSSSYESYL
;
A
#
# COMPACT_ATOMS: atom_id res chain seq x y z
N MET A 1 10.31 8.37 -19.48
CA MET A 1 10.97 7.71 -18.32
C MET A 1 10.19 6.45 -17.90
N SER A 2 10.84 5.43 -17.32
CA SER A 2 10.19 4.18 -16.87
C SER A 2 10.44 3.92 -15.38
N CYS A 3 9.39 3.60 -14.63
CA CYS A 3 9.50 3.20 -13.22
C CYS A 3 9.41 1.67 -13.11
N ARG A 4 10.39 1.04 -12.46
CA ARG A 4 10.42 -0.42 -12.24
C ARG A 4 10.27 -0.72 -10.74
N LEU A 5 9.22 -1.46 -10.38
CA LEU A 5 9.05 -1.97 -9.02
C LEU A 5 9.74 -3.34 -8.90
N THR A 6 10.83 -3.42 -8.13
CA THR A 6 11.62 -4.65 -7.97
C THR A 6 11.24 -5.47 -6.72
N LYS A 7 11.16 -6.79 -6.93
CA LYS A 7 11.15 -8.00 -6.08
C LYS A 7 10.87 -7.96 -4.55
N ASN A 8 11.24 -6.93 -3.79
CA ASN A 8 11.22 -7.02 -2.33
C ASN A 8 9.80 -7.13 -1.70
N PRO A 9 8.75 -6.44 -2.19
CA PRO A 9 7.40 -6.56 -1.63
C PRO A 9 6.58 -7.74 -2.18
N LEU A 10 7.02 -8.40 -3.27
CA LEU A 10 6.25 -9.43 -4.01
C LEU A 10 6.63 -10.88 -3.63
N ARG A 11 7.67 -11.09 -2.83
CA ARG A 11 8.22 -12.43 -2.51
C ARG A 11 7.29 -13.34 -1.69
N LYS A 12 6.27 -12.82 -1.01
CA LYS A 12 5.47 -13.56 0.00
C LYS A 12 3.96 -13.65 -0.29
N ILE A 13 3.52 -13.60 -1.55
CA ILE A 13 2.09 -13.50 -1.88
C ILE A 13 1.65 -14.69 -2.76
N GLN A 14 0.67 -15.47 -2.28
CA GLN A 14 0.17 -16.69 -2.92
C GLN A 14 -0.80 -16.42 -4.10
N SER A 15 -0.24 -16.65 -5.28
CA SER A 15 -0.69 -17.19 -6.58
C SER A 15 -2.12 -17.16 -7.21
N THR A 16 -3.26 -16.82 -6.58
CA THR A 16 -4.55 -16.83 -7.35
C THR A 16 -5.36 -15.54 -7.27
N LYS A 17 -5.68 -15.07 -6.06
CA LYS A 17 -6.35 -13.75 -5.85
C LYS A 17 -5.52 -12.56 -6.31
N LEU A 18 -4.21 -12.71 -6.44
CA LEU A 18 -3.34 -11.61 -6.86
C LEU A 18 -3.46 -11.34 -8.36
N ALA A 19 -3.65 -12.36 -9.20
CA ALA A 19 -3.70 -12.18 -10.65
C ALA A 19 -4.97 -11.43 -11.08
N SER A 20 -6.13 -11.73 -10.47
CA SER A 20 -7.37 -10.98 -10.68
C SER A 20 -7.22 -9.52 -10.24
N ASN A 21 -6.63 -9.29 -9.07
CA ASN A 21 -6.49 -7.96 -8.50
C ASN A 21 -5.46 -7.11 -9.27
N ILE A 22 -4.40 -7.73 -9.80
CA ILE A 22 -3.42 -7.05 -10.65
C ILE A 22 -4.05 -6.63 -11.98
N ARG A 23 -4.94 -7.44 -12.57
CA ARG A 23 -5.67 -7.05 -13.79
C ARG A 23 -6.54 -5.81 -13.53
N GLU A 24 -7.27 -5.80 -12.42
CA GLU A 24 -8.09 -4.66 -12.02
C GLU A 24 -7.24 -3.41 -11.76
N ALA A 25 -6.12 -3.55 -11.02
CA ALA A 25 -5.19 -2.45 -10.79
C ALA A 25 -4.58 -1.90 -12.09
N SER A 26 -4.23 -2.79 -13.03
CA SER A 26 -3.68 -2.39 -14.33
C SER A 26 -4.70 -1.58 -15.13
N ARG A 27 -5.97 -2.01 -15.13
CA ARG A 27 -7.05 -1.26 -15.78
C ARG A 27 -7.18 0.14 -15.20
N LEU A 28 -7.22 0.27 -13.87
CA LEU A 28 -7.40 1.57 -13.21
C LEU A 28 -6.24 2.53 -13.48
N VAL A 29 -4.99 2.04 -13.55
CA VAL A 29 -3.84 2.89 -13.89
C VAL A 29 -3.91 3.37 -15.34
N VAL A 30 -4.27 2.49 -16.28
CA VAL A 30 -4.41 2.89 -17.69
C VAL A 30 -5.54 3.91 -17.85
N GLU A 31 -6.69 3.69 -17.21
CA GLU A 31 -7.87 4.56 -17.29
C GLU A 31 -7.63 5.93 -16.64
N HIS A 32 -7.05 5.98 -15.44
CA HIS A 32 -6.96 7.22 -14.65
C HIS A 32 -5.66 8.00 -14.88
N LEU A 33 -4.55 7.29 -15.16
CA LEU A 33 -3.22 7.90 -15.27
C LEU A 33 -2.67 7.88 -16.69
N ARG A 34 -3.33 7.18 -17.64
CA ARG A 34 -2.88 7.03 -19.04
C ARG A 34 -1.44 6.48 -19.14
N LEU A 35 -1.05 5.63 -18.19
CA LEU A 35 0.26 5.00 -18.14
C LEU A 35 0.18 3.54 -18.58
N ASP A 36 1.25 3.07 -19.22
CA ASP A 36 1.39 1.67 -19.61
C ASP A 36 1.91 0.82 -18.45
N ILE A 37 1.19 -0.26 -18.13
CA ILE A 37 1.61 -1.25 -17.14
C ILE A 37 1.87 -2.60 -17.79
N ARG A 38 2.98 -3.24 -17.43
CA ARG A 38 3.31 -4.62 -17.81
C ARG A 38 3.66 -5.45 -16.58
N PHE A 39 3.04 -6.62 -16.48
CA PHE A 39 3.38 -7.61 -15.46
C PHE A 39 4.20 -8.74 -16.07
N ASN A 40 5.44 -8.89 -15.61
CA ASN A 40 6.28 -10.02 -15.99
C ASN A 40 6.05 -11.17 -14.99
N VAL A 41 5.30 -12.18 -15.42
CA VAL A 41 4.93 -13.35 -14.60
C VAL A 41 6.15 -14.13 -14.13
N LYS A 42 7.17 -14.28 -15.00
CA LYS A 42 8.39 -15.06 -14.70
C LYS A 42 9.25 -14.38 -13.64
N SER A 43 9.49 -13.08 -13.80
CA SER A 43 10.30 -12.30 -12.84
C SER A 43 9.50 -11.75 -11.66
N ARG A 44 8.17 -11.86 -11.71
CA ARG A 44 7.20 -11.24 -10.78
C ARG A 44 7.49 -9.76 -10.58
N ASN A 45 7.76 -9.06 -11.68
CA ASN A 45 8.03 -7.62 -11.66
C ASN A 45 6.91 -6.88 -12.38
N ILE A 46 6.62 -5.67 -11.90
CA ILE A 46 5.69 -4.74 -12.54
C ILE A 46 6.54 -3.59 -13.11
N GLU A 47 6.36 -3.35 -14.41
CA GLU A 47 6.98 -2.24 -15.11
C GLU A 47 5.89 -1.23 -15.46
N ILE A 48 6.13 0.04 -15.13
CA ILE A 48 5.22 1.15 -15.44
C ILE A 48 5.99 2.12 -16.35
N ARG A 49 5.42 2.45 -17.50
CA ARG A 49 6.03 3.33 -18.49
C ARG A 49 5.07 4.46 -18.85
N ASN A 50 5.63 5.63 -19.08
CA ASN A 50 4.89 6.70 -19.72
C ASN A 50 4.92 6.47 -21.25
N PRO A 51 3.77 6.30 -21.92
CA PRO A 51 3.72 6.13 -23.38
C PRO A 51 4.10 7.40 -24.13
N VAL A 52 3.97 8.59 -23.52
CA VAL A 52 4.27 9.88 -24.16
C VAL A 52 5.69 10.33 -23.78
N PRO A 53 6.60 10.52 -24.77
CA PRO A 53 7.90 11.14 -24.53
C PRO A 53 7.74 12.63 -24.13
N ASP A 54 8.60 13.10 -23.22
CA ASP A 54 8.66 14.49 -22.71
C ASP A 54 7.49 15.06 -21.92
N ASP A 55 6.52 14.23 -21.51
CA ASP A 55 5.49 14.65 -20.56
C ASP A 55 6.03 14.70 -19.11
N LYS A 56 6.25 15.94 -18.64
CA LYS A 56 6.65 16.22 -17.25
C LYS A 56 5.57 15.83 -16.24
N VAL A 57 4.29 15.93 -16.61
CA VAL A 57 3.15 15.58 -15.75
C VAL A 57 3.09 14.06 -15.58
N GLY A 58 3.15 13.31 -16.69
CA GLY A 58 3.19 11.85 -16.68
C GLY A 58 4.37 11.27 -15.88
N SER A 59 5.50 11.98 -15.81
CA SER A 59 6.64 11.58 -14.98
C SER A 59 6.37 11.64 -13.48
N GLN A 60 5.54 12.59 -13.01
CA GLN A 60 5.09 12.66 -11.62
C GLN A 60 4.03 11.57 -11.33
N LEU A 61 3.17 11.28 -12.30
CA LEU A 61 2.15 10.24 -12.18
C LEU A 61 2.74 8.82 -12.06
N LEU A 62 3.96 8.59 -12.57
CA LEU A 62 4.66 7.31 -12.41
C LEU A 62 4.86 6.92 -10.94
N GLN A 63 5.18 7.89 -10.06
CA GLN A 63 5.34 7.62 -8.64
C GLN A 63 3.99 7.28 -7.99
N LYS A 64 2.92 8.00 -8.35
CA LYS A 64 1.56 7.70 -7.87
C LYS A 64 1.10 6.30 -8.31
N ALA A 65 1.33 5.95 -9.57
CA ALA A 65 1.04 4.62 -10.09
C ALA A 65 1.84 3.54 -9.35
N ALA A 66 3.12 3.82 -9.06
CA ALA A 66 3.97 2.92 -8.31
C ALA A 66 3.46 2.69 -6.87
N ASP A 67 3.04 3.75 -6.17
CA ASP A 67 2.50 3.64 -4.81
C ASP A 67 1.11 3.02 -4.78
N PHE A 68 0.27 3.29 -5.78
CA PHE A 68 -1.00 2.60 -5.98
C PHE A 68 -0.77 1.10 -6.10
N VAL A 69 0.11 0.66 -7.01
CA VAL A 69 0.44 -0.75 -7.20
C VAL A 69 1.01 -1.37 -5.92
N LYS A 70 1.86 -0.65 -5.17
CA LYS A 70 2.33 -1.12 -3.85
C LYS A 70 1.17 -1.33 -2.86
N ALA A 71 0.17 -0.44 -2.84
CA ALA A 71 -1.02 -0.60 -2.02
C ALA A 71 -1.76 -1.92 -2.30
N PHE A 72 -1.90 -2.30 -3.57
CA PHE A 72 -2.48 -3.59 -3.97
C PHE A 72 -1.66 -4.77 -3.45
N VAL A 73 -0.35 -4.71 -3.64
CA VAL A 73 0.59 -5.73 -3.13
C VAL A 73 0.49 -5.87 -1.61
N TYR A 74 0.21 -4.77 -0.93
CA TYR A 74 0.00 -4.69 0.51
C TYR A 74 -1.40 -5.07 1.00
N ARG A 75 -2.26 -5.55 0.10
CA ARG A 75 -3.63 -6.03 0.36
C ARG A 75 -4.61 -4.93 0.81
N PHE A 76 -4.38 -3.69 0.39
CA PHE A 76 -5.42 -2.68 0.50
C PHE A 76 -6.58 -3.00 -0.47
N LYS A 77 -7.80 -2.61 -0.06
CA LYS A 77 -8.96 -2.64 -0.96
C LYS A 77 -8.76 -1.66 -2.12
N VAL A 78 -9.32 -1.98 -3.29
CA VAL A 78 -9.27 -1.15 -4.50
C VAL A 78 -9.73 0.28 -4.20
N GLU A 79 -10.87 0.43 -3.54
CA GLU A 79 -11.47 1.72 -3.17
C GLU A 79 -10.52 2.59 -2.33
N ASN A 80 -9.80 1.98 -1.39
CA ASN A 80 -8.85 2.68 -0.54
C ASN A 80 -7.56 3.05 -1.30
N ALA A 81 -7.12 2.19 -2.22
CA ALA A 81 -5.96 2.48 -3.06
C ALA A 81 -6.26 3.59 -4.08
N LEU A 82 -7.50 3.66 -4.61
CA LEU A 82 -7.93 4.72 -5.53
C LEU A 82 -7.79 6.12 -4.93
N ALA A 83 -7.89 6.25 -3.61
CA ALA A 83 -7.64 7.52 -2.94
C ALA A 83 -6.22 8.07 -3.20
N LEU A 84 -5.22 7.19 -3.37
CA LEU A 84 -3.83 7.58 -3.69
C LEU A 84 -3.68 8.19 -5.09
N ILE A 85 -4.54 7.77 -6.03
CA ILE A 85 -4.58 8.32 -7.39
C ILE A 85 -5.30 9.67 -7.39
N ARG A 86 -6.40 9.78 -6.61
CA ARG A 86 -7.29 10.94 -6.62
C ARG A 86 -6.78 12.14 -5.85
N LEU A 87 -6.04 11.92 -4.76
CA LEU A 87 -5.57 13.00 -3.90
C LEU A 87 -4.11 13.33 -4.21
N ASP A 88 -3.90 14.50 -4.81
CA ASP A 88 -2.57 14.99 -5.18
C ASP A 88 -1.69 15.23 -3.95
N ASN A 89 -0.66 14.38 -3.81
CA ASN A 89 0.51 14.56 -2.91
C ASN A 89 0.23 14.62 -1.41
N LEU A 90 -1.00 14.30 -0.97
CA LEU A 90 -1.38 14.38 0.43
C LEU A 90 -1.38 13.02 1.12
N LEU A 91 -1.52 11.91 0.40
CA LEU A 91 -1.57 10.58 0.99
C LEU A 91 -0.24 9.85 0.83
N ASN A 92 0.34 9.43 1.96
CA ASN A 92 1.54 8.61 1.99
C ASN A 92 1.19 7.18 2.40
N LEU A 93 1.87 6.23 1.76
CA LEU A 93 1.73 4.81 2.04
C LEU A 93 2.85 4.38 3.00
N LEU A 94 2.51 4.24 4.28
CA LEU A 94 3.44 3.79 5.31
C LEU A 94 3.37 2.27 5.47
N ASN A 95 4.53 1.62 5.32
CA ASN A 95 4.70 0.20 5.57
C ASN A 95 5.53 0.00 6.85
N ILE A 96 4.87 -0.35 7.95
CA ILE A 96 5.54 -0.57 9.22
C ILE A 96 5.61 -2.07 9.50
N ARG A 97 6.82 -2.57 9.68
CA ARG A 97 7.03 -3.93 10.15
C ARG A 97 6.62 -3.98 11.62
N SER A 98 5.69 -4.85 12.00
CA SER A 98 5.24 -5.00 13.38
C SER A 98 6.39 -5.29 14.33
N SER A 99 7.47 -5.95 13.89
CA SER A 99 8.66 -6.15 14.73
C SER A 99 9.44 -4.86 15.07
N LYS A 100 9.16 -3.73 14.41
CA LYS A 100 9.77 -2.43 14.73
C LYS A 100 8.96 -1.69 15.80
N ILE A 101 7.62 -1.78 15.77
CA ILE A 101 6.73 -1.28 16.84
C ILE A 101 6.83 -2.16 18.10
N VAL A 102 6.88 -3.48 17.92
CA VAL A 102 6.83 -4.45 19.02
C VAL A 102 8.15 -4.48 19.80
N LYS A 103 9.31 -4.22 19.18
CA LYS A 103 10.58 -4.12 19.91
C LYS A 103 10.60 -2.99 20.95
N ASP A 104 9.86 -1.91 20.72
CA ASP A 104 9.84 -0.74 21.62
C ASP A 104 8.82 -0.90 22.76
N ILE A 105 7.90 -1.88 22.71
CA ILE A 105 6.78 -1.98 23.66
C ILE A 105 6.69 -3.34 24.38
N LYS A 106 7.15 -4.46 23.80
CA LYS A 106 7.23 -5.80 24.43
C LYS A 106 7.91 -6.81 23.48
N ASN A 107 8.87 -7.62 23.93
CA ASN A 107 9.47 -8.69 23.11
C ASN A 107 8.50 -9.87 22.89
N LEU A 108 7.55 -9.72 21.97
CA LEU A 108 6.54 -10.74 21.68
C LEU A 108 6.99 -11.64 20.53
N LYS A 109 6.90 -12.96 20.72
CA LYS A 109 7.16 -13.98 19.70
C LYS A 109 5.98 -14.95 19.61
N GLY A 110 5.77 -15.55 18.44
CA GLY A 110 4.80 -16.63 18.23
C GLY A 110 3.36 -16.22 18.52
N ASP A 111 2.67 -17.03 19.34
CA ASP A 111 1.22 -16.93 19.60
C ASP A 111 0.81 -15.61 20.24
N HIS A 112 1.70 -15.01 21.05
CA HIS A 112 1.49 -13.70 21.66
C HIS A 112 1.22 -12.66 20.57
N LEU A 113 2.11 -12.48 19.58
CA LEU A 113 1.93 -11.52 18.48
C LEU A 113 0.56 -11.65 17.79
N SER A 114 0.10 -12.88 17.56
CA SER A 114 -1.18 -13.13 16.89
C SER A 114 -2.38 -12.65 17.73
N ARG A 115 -2.31 -12.81 19.05
CA ARG A 115 -3.34 -12.39 20.00
C ARG A 115 -3.47 -10.88 20.05
N GLU A 116 -2.39 -10.16 19.88
CA GLU A 116 -2.33 -8.71 20.15
C GLU A 116 -2.68 -7.96 18.88
N ILE A 117 -2.36 -8.53 17.72
CA ILE A 117 -2.95 -8.13 16.44
C ILE A 117 -4.47 -8.32 16.46
N LYS A 118 -4.97 -9.44 17.00
CA LYS A 118 -6.43 -9.66 17.16
C LYS A 118 -7.05 -8.65 18.13
N GLN A 119 -6.35 -8.30 19.21
CA GLN A 119 -6.81 -7.29 20.16
C GLN A 119 -6.86 -5.90 19.51
N LEU A 120 -5.85 -5.52 18.74
CA LEU A 120 -5.82 -4.27 17.98
C LEU A 120 -6.95 -4.21 16.94
N ALA A 121 -7.26 -5.33 16.29
CA ALA A 121 -8.40 -5.42 15.38
C ALA A 121 -9.74 -5.24 16.14
N GLY A 122 -9.85 -5.80 17.34
CA GLY A 122 -11.08 -5.88 18.12
C GLY A 122 -12.03 -6.97 17.60
N LYS A 123 -13.14 -7.19 18.31
CA LYS A 123 -14.17 -8.16 17.91
C LYS A 123 -14.72 -7.79 16.54
N GLY A 124 -14.56 -8.69 15.56
CA GLY A 124 -15.00 -8.44 14.18
C GLY A 124 -14.34 -7.25 13.49
N GLY A 125 -13.20 -6.75 13.99
CA GLY A 125 -12.54 -5.57 13.41
C GLY A 125 -13.11 -4.22 13.84
N GLN A 126 -14.02 -4.18 14.82
CA GLN A 126 -14.70 -2.93 15.24
C GLN A 126 -13.71 -1.86 15.72
N THR A 127 -12.73 -2.22 16.55
CA THR A 127 -11.72 -1.27 17.06
C THR A 127 -10.92 -0.65 15.92
N LYS A 128 -10.45 -1.49 14.99
CA LYS A 128 -9.77 -1.03 13.78
C LYS A 128 -10.66 -0.07 12.98
N PHE A 129 -11.93 -0.42 12.77
CA PHE A 129 -12.86 0.40 12.00
C PHE A 129 -13.12 1.77 12.67
N THR A 130 -13.27 1.79 13.99
CA THR A 130 -13.39 3.03 14.77
C THR A 130 -12.14 3.89 14.59
N ILE A 131 -10.93 3.32 14.71
CA ILE A 131 -9.67 4.05 14.50
C ILE A 131 -9.59 4.60 13.07
N GLU A 132 -9.89 3.79 12.05
CA GLU A 132 -9.89 4.21 10.65
C GLU A 132 -10.83 5.40 10.40
N ASN A 133 -12.00 5.42 11.04
CA ASN A 133 -12.99 6.48 10.87
C ASN A 133 -12.65 7.77 11.61
N VAL A 134 -12.08 7.66 12.81
CA VAL A 134 -11.65 8.80 13.63
C VAL A 134 -10.45 9.48 12.99
N THR A 135 -9.41 8.70 12.68
CA THR A 135 -8.13 9.22 12.16
C THR A 135 -8.17 9.48 10.65
N LYS A 136 -9.25 9.12 9.96
CA LYS A 136 -9.38 9.17 8.49
C LYS A 136 -8.24 8.41 7.80
N THR A 137 -7.84 7.28 8.38
CA THR A 137 -6.81 6.40 7.82
C THR A 137 -7.42 5.11 7.28
N ARG A 138 -6.62 4.36 6.53
CA ARG A 138 -6.92 2.98 6.15
C ARG A 138 -5.81 2.08 6.63
N ILE A 139 -6.17 1.03 7.35
CA ILE A 139 -5.22 0.17 8.06
C ILE A 139 -5.36 -1.26 7.55
N VAL A 140 -4.26 -1.90 7.20
CA VAL A 140 -4.20 -3.33 6.91
C VAL A 140 -3.32 -3.99 7.95
N LEU A 141 -3.92 -4.91 8.70
CA LEU A 141 -3.25 -5.78 9.66
C LEU A 141 -2.97 -7.12 8.95
N ALA A 142 -1.70 -7.46 8.74
CA ALA A 142 -1.31 -8.69 8.05
C ALA A 142 -0.06 -9.32 8.67
N ASP A 143 -0.24 -10.50 9.28
CA ASP A 143 0.80 -11.33 9.90
C ASP A 143 1.65 -10.60 10.94
N SER A 144 2.67 -9.87 10.50
CA SER A 144 3.61 -9.10 11.31
C SER A 144 3.89 -7.75 10.67
N TYR A 145 2.91 -7.20 9.95
CA TYR A 145 2.95 -5.88 9.34
C TYR A 145 1.65 -5.13 9.65
N ILE A 146 1.82 -3.88 10.05
CA ILE A 146 0.75 -2.89 10.10
C ILE A 146 1.04 -1.92 8.96
N ARG A 147 0.10 -1.81 8.04
CA ARG A 147 0.23 -0.92 6.88
C ARG A 147 -0.85 0.13 6.96
N ILE A 148 -0.50 1.37 6.71
CA ILE A 148 -1.39 2.51 6.89
C ILE A 148 -1.33 3.38 5.64
N ILE A 149 -2.49 3.73 5.10
CA ILE A 149 -2.66 4.86 4.19
C ILE A 149 -3.23 6.00 5.03
N SER A 150 -2.50 7.10 5.09
CA SER A 150 -2.90 8.30 5.83
C SER A 150 -2.57 9.54 5.02
N LYS A 151 -3.30 10.62 5.30
CA LYS A 151 -2.86 11.95 4.92
C LYS A 151 -1.60 12.31 5.70
N TYR A 152 -0.60 12.86 5.03
CA TYR A 152 0.50 13.54 5.71
C TYR A 152 -0.09 14.75 6.41
N SER A 153 -0.09 14.74 7.74
CA SER A 153 -0.37 15.94 8.53
C SER A 153 0.98 16.55 8.89
N SER A 154 1.36 17.64 8.23
CA SER A 154 2.58 18.40 8.53
C SER A 154 2.67 18.88 9.99
N SER A 155 1.61 18.71 10.79
CA SER A 155 1.53 19.14 12.20
C SER A 155 2.40 18.33 13.18
N TYR A 156 3.07 17.25 12.76
CA TYR A 156 3.94 16.45 13.64
C TYR A 156 5.43 16.79 13.53
N GLU A 157 5.80 17.70 12.61
CA GLU A 157 7.19 18.13 12.44
C GLU A 157 7.64 19.13 13.53
N SER A 158 6.69 19.66 14.32
CA SER A 158 6.95 20.55 15.46
C SER A 158 7.08 19.83 16.82
N TYR A 159 7.06 18.49 16.83
CA TYR A 159 7.21 17.66 18.05
C TYR A 159 8.45 16.76 18.01
N LEU A 160 9.35 16.96 17.05
CA LEU A 160 10.72 16.42 17.02
C LEU A 160 11.71 17.59 17.07
#